data_AF-Q7Q953-F1
#
_entry.id   AF-Q7Q953-F1
#
_cell.length_a   1.000
_cell.length_b   1.000
_cell.length_c   1.000
_cell.angle_alpha   90.00
_cell.angle_beta   90.00
_cell.angle_gamma   90.00
#
_symmetry.space_group_name_H-M   'P 1'
#
loop_
_entity.id
_entity.type
_entity.pdbx_description
1 polymer ?
#
loop_
_entity_poly.entity_id
_entity_poly.type
_entity_poly.pdbx_seq_one_letter_code
_entity_poly.pdbx_strand_id
1 'polypeptide(L)'
;MLTLPVRLALFVVYLVSATGGSHVVSVTQFQTSSCADRQAPGIICANCNTVAVCVKIGSVWEPSLVEACNADEGLYCNEFEGGCSTSIGSCNPTGGGGFECNTPGVFPDPFNCRQYHMCFLNGNNPVAINMDCGGAAFSPASGDCSLPLNDTVCLTPQFNCSFVGQMAAWPGNNNIYYICAAETVQGNRLLRPRLYRCPANQMFVEGQCVQRDWSNMPPGTIVPYECVRPGLFADPAHCRYYYSCNAELVATHLQCPEGTFFNENTLSCVLGVC
;
A
#
# COMPACT_ATOMS: atom_id res chain seq x y z
N MET A 1 60.20 -7.57 -54.27
CA MET A 1 59.41 -6.48 -53.68
C MET A 1 57.94 -6.75 -53.94
N LEU A 2 57.21 -7.27 -52.97
CA LEU A 2 55.75 -7.34 -52.98
C LEU A 2 55.29 -7.15 -51.53
N THR A 3 54.70 -5.99 -51.27
CA THR A 3 54.23 -5.53 -49.98
C THR A 3 52.82 -6.08 -49.73
N LEU A 4 52.65 -6.87 -48.66
CA LEU A 4 51.32 -7.24 -48.15
C LEU A 4 50.71 -6.07 -47.37
N PRO A 5 49.42 -5.75 -47.51
CA PRO A 5 48.75 -4.76 -46.67
C PRO A 5 48.31 -5.43 -45.35
N VAL A 6 48.87 -4.97 -44.24
CA VAL A 6 48.39 -5.28 -42.89
C VAL A 6 47.06 -4.57 -42.68
N ARG A 7 45.96 -5.32 -42.60
CA ARG A 7 44.66 -4.77 -42.18
C ARG A 7 44.61 -4.70 -40.65
N LEU A 8 44.69 -3.49 -40.11
CA LEU A 8 44.36 -3.21 -38.71
C LEU A 8 42.86 -3.47 -38.50
N ALA A 9 42.52 -4.52 -37.74
CA ALA A 9 41.17 -4.74 -37.25
C ALA A 9 40.96 -3.88 -35.99
N LEU A 10 40.20 -2.79 -36.12
CA LEU A 10 39.72 -1.99 -35.00
C LEU A 10 38.64 -2.79 -34.25
N PHE A 11 39.00 -3.38 -33.11
CA PHE A 11 38.02 -3.92 -32.17
C PHE A 11 37.33 -2.75 -31.45
N VAL A 12 36.12 -2.42 -31.88
CA VAL A 12 35.23 -1.51 -31.15
C VAL A 12 34.67 -2.28 -29.95
N VAL A 13 35.21 -2.03 -28.77
CA VAL A 13 34.66 -2.52 -27.51
C VAL A 13 33.40 -1.70 -27.22
N TYR A 14 32.23 -2.28 -27.50
CA TYR A 14 30.96 -1.75 -27.01
C TYR A 14 30.91 -1.97 -25.50
N LEU A 15 31.17 -0.91 -24.73
CA LEU A 15 30.79 -0.88 -23.31
C LEU A 15 29.26 -0.87 -23.27
N VAL A 16 28.67 -2.04 -22.97
CA VAL A 16 27.27 -2.11 -22.58
C VAL A 16 27.19 -1.47 -21.20
N SER A 17 26.84 -0.18 -21.15
CA SER A 17 26.40 0.45 -19.92
C SER A 17 25.18 -0.33 -19.46
N ALA A 18 25.32 -1.12 -18.39
CA ALA A 18 24.17 -1.66 -17.69
C ALA A 18 23.38 -0.45 -17.17
N THR A 19 22.31 -0.10 -17.87
CA THR A 19 21.31 0.84 -17.36
C THR A 19 20.71 0.16 -16.15
N GLY A 20 21.16 0.53 -14.95
CA GLY A 20 20.52 0.13 -13.70
C GLY A 20 19.07 0.54 -13.77
N GLY A 21 18.19 -0.44 -14.01
CA GLY A 21 16.75 -0.21 -14.04
C GLY A 21 16.32 0.37 -12.71
N SER A 22 15.55 1.44 -12.73
CA SER A 22 14.84 1.88 -11.53
C SER A 22 13.78 0.82 -11.25
N HIS A 23 14.05 -0.07 -10.31
CA HIS A 23 13.13 -1.16 -9.97
C HIS A 23 11.98 -0.59 -9.15
N VAL A 24 10.79 -0.60 -9.77
CA VAL A 24 9.51 -0.34 -9.10
C VAL A 24 9.11 -1.64 -8.44
N VAL A 25 9.08 -1.70 -7.12
CA VAL A 25 8.57 -2.89 -6.42
C VAL A 25 7.38 -2.52 -5.58
N SER A 26 6.25 -3.04 -6.03
CA SER A 26 5.02 -3.18 -5.28
C SER A 26 5.11 -4.44 -4.43
N VAL A 27 4.84 -4.33 -3.14
CA VAL A 27 4.54 -5.54 -2.37
C VAL A 27 3.12 -5.96 -2.74
N THR A 28 3.02 -6.99 -3.57
CA THR A 28 1.76 -7.46 -4.18
C THR A 28 1.01 -8.47 -3.34
N GLN A 29 1.60 -8.93 -2.24
CA GLN A 29 1.02 -9.94 -1.38
C GLN A 29 1.34 -9.65 0.09
N PHE A 30 0.54 -10.24 0.97
CA PHE A 30 0.57 -10.10 2.42
C PHE A 30 1.88 -10.63 3.02
N GLN A 31 2.65 -9.79 3.75
CA GLN A 31 3.73 -10.27 4.63
C GLN A 31 3.16 -10.47 6.04
N THR A 32 3.07 -11.71 6.48
CA THR A 32 2.53 -12.03 7.81
C THR A 32 3.61 -11.74 8.85
N SER A 33 3.30 -10.99 9.90
CA SER A 33 4.25 -10.64 10.97
C SER A 33 4.38 -11.74 12.03
N SER A 34 3.45 -12.71 12.09
CA SER A 34 3.45 -13.75 13.12
C SER A 34 2.87 -15.08 12.64
N CYS A 35 3.32 -16.17 13.26
CA CYS A 35 2.79 -17.51 13.00
C CYS A 35 1.35 -17.68 13.49
N ALA A 36 0.97 -16.95 14.54
CA ALA A 36 -0.40 -16.90 15.02
C ALA A 36 -1.35 -16.31 13.98
N ASP A 37 -0.92 -15.33 13.20
CA ASP A 37 -1.74 -14.76 12.12
C ASP A 37 -1.73 -15.62 10.86
N ARG A 38 -0.57 -16.21 10.53
CA ARG A 38 -0.41 -17.06 9.34
C ARG A 38 -1.34 -18.28 9.35
N GLN A 39 -1.54 -18.89 10.52
CA GLN A 39 -2.35 -20.11 10.70
C GLN A 39 -2.01 -21.28 9.75
N ALA A 40 -0.82 -21.29 9.18
CA ALA A 40 -0.36 -22.25 8.18
C ALA A 40 1.16 -22.42 8.27
N PRO A 41 1.74 -23.55 7.81
CA PRO A 41 3.19 -23.69 7.76
C PRO A 41 3.79 -22.75 6.72
N GLY A 42 5.09 -22.48 6.85
CA GLY A 42 5.86 -21.67 5.90
C GLY A 42 6.59 -20.51 6.54
N ILE A 43 7.28 -19.71 5.74
CA ILE A 43 8.16 -18.66 6.23
C ILE A 43 7.39 -17.41 6.64
N ILE A 44 7.96 -16.65 7.58
CA ILE A 44 7.55 -15.30 7.94
C ILE A 44 8.81 -14.47 8.20
N CYS A 45 8.67 -13.15 8.14
CA CYS A 45 9.71 -12.24 8.60
C CYS A 45 9.47 -11.90 10.07
N ALA A 46 10.15 -12.61 10.98
CA ALA A 46 10.07 -12.35 12.42
C ALA A 46 10.56 -10.92 12.75
N ASN A 47 11.56 -10.47 12.00
CA ASN A 47 11.92 -9.07 11.83
C ASN A 47 12.66 -8.93 10.49
N CYS A 48 13.03 -7.71 10.10
CA CYS A 48 13.64 -7.51 8.80
C CYS A 48 15.06 -8.06 8.61
N ASN A 49 15.68 -8.53 9.70
CA ASN A 49 16.97 -9.20 9.68
C ASN A 49 16.86 -10.69 10.05
N THR A 50 15.66 -11.25 10.23
CA THR A 50 15.48 -12.64 10.69
C THR A 50 14.30 -13.32 10.02
N VAL A 51 14.57 -14.40 9.30
CA VAL A 51 13.56 -15.30 8.73
C VAL A 51 13.17 -16.33 9.78
N ALA A 52 11.88 -16.57 9.93
CA ALA A 52 11.35 -17.66 10.74
C ALA A 52 10.44 -18.57 9.92
N VAL A 53 10.30 -19.83 10.31
CA VAL A 53 9.32 -20.78 9.78
C VAL A 53 8.28 -21.06 10.84
N CYS A 54 7.02 -21.01 10.45
CA CYS A 54 5.90 -21.38 11.31
C CYS A 54 5.73 -22.89 11.36
N VAL A 55 5.81 -23.42 12.58
CA VAL A 55 5.57 -24.83 12.88
C VAL A 55 4.42 -24.94 13.88
N LYS A 56 3.59 -25.97 13.72
CA LYS A 56 2.49 -26.22 14.65
C LYS A 56 2.95 -27.17 15.75
N ILE A 57 2.98 -26.68 16.99
CA ILE A 57 3.34 -27.47 18.17
C ILE A 57 2.08 -27.60 19.04
N GLY A 58 1.48 -28.79 19.03
CA GLY A 58 0.15 -29.00 19.61
C GLY A 58 -0.90 -28.15 18.88
N SER A 59 -1.49 -27.18 19.59
CA SER A 59 -2.49 -26.26 19.05
C SER A 59 -1.94 -24.86 18.74
N VAL A 60 -0.67 -24.60 19.01
CA VAL A 60 -0.05 -23.27 18.85
C VAL A 60 0.83 -23.24 17.62
N TRP A 61 0.76 -22.15 16.87
CA TRP A 61 1.68 -21.85 15.78
C TRP A 61 2.87 -21.08 16.31
N GLU A 62 4.02 -21.75 16.39
CA GLU A 62 5.25 -21.23 16.97
C GLU A 62 6.25 -20.84 15.86
N PRO A 63 6.92 -19.68 15.96
CA PRO A 63 7.99 -19.30 15.05
C PRO A 63 9.30 -20.01 15.41
N SER A 64 9.90 -20.68 14.43
CA SER A 64 11.27 -21.20 14.52
C SER A 64 12.20 -20.34 13.68
N LEU A 65 13.18 -19.67 14.29
CA LEU A 65 14.14 -18.83 13.56
C LEU A 65 15.06 -19.73 12.70
N VAL A 66 15.17 -19.44 11.41
CA VAL A 66 15.91 -20.30 10.46
C VAL A 66 17.08 -19.59 9.77
N GLU A 67 17.05 -18.26 9.64
CA GLU A 67 18.08 -17.51 8.94
C GLU A 67 18.17 -16.08 9.49
N ALA A 68 19.39 -15.55 9.58
CA ALA A 68 19.65 -14.13 9.86
C ALA A 68 20.14 -13.45 8.58
N CYS A 69 19.49 -12.35 8.17
CA CYS A 69 19.82 -11.63 6.95
C CYS A 69 20.94 -10.62 7.18
N ASN A 70 21.95 -10.65 6.30
CA ASN A 70 23.10 -9.75 6.38
C ASN A 70 22.79 -8.40 5.71
N ALA A 71 22.47 -7.38 6.52
CA ALA A 71 22.20 -6.03 6.05
C ALA A 71 23.42 -5.36 5.37
N ASP A 72 24.65 -5.76 5.72
CA ASP A 72 25.88 -5.23 5.09
C ASP A 72 26.00 -5.68 3.62
N GLU A 73 25.37 -6.80 3.26
CA GLU A 73 25.25 -7.32 1.90
C GLU A 73 23.95 -6.86 1.20
N GLY A 74 23.15 -6.03 1.87
CA GLY A 74 21.85 -5.57 1.36
C GLY A 74 20.76 -6.66 1.40
N LEU A 75 20.97 -7.73 2.17
CA LEU A 75 19.99 -8.81 2.35
C LEU A 75 19.04 -8.49 3.49
N TYR A 76 17.75 -8.55 3.22
CA TYR A 76 16.69 -8.38 4.20
C TYR A 76 15.62 -9.45 4.03
N CYS A 77 14.89 -9.76 5.10
CA CYS A 77 13.86 -10.79 5.03
C CYS A 77 12.76 -10.43 4.03
N ASN A 78 12.44 -11.33 3.13
CA ASN A 78 11.38 -11.16 2.16
C ASN A 78 10.58 -12.48 2.05
N GLU A 79 9.35 -12.46 2.55
CA GLU A 79 8.46 -13.62 2.54
C GLU A 79 8.18 -14.13 1.11
N PHE A 80 8.16 -13.26 0.10
CA PHE A 80 7.87 -13.66 -1.29
C PHE A 80 9.05 -14.35 -1.98
N GLU A 81 10.26 -14.01 -1.56
CA GLU A 81 11.50 -14.57 -2.12
C GLU A 81 11.98 -15.79 -1.33
N GLY A 82 11.24 -16.23 -0.31
CA GLY A 82 11.58 -17.45 0.41
C GLY A 82 12.58 -17.27 1.55
N GLY A 83 12.97 -16.04 1.92
CA GLY A 83 13.98 -15.80 2.96
C GLY A 83 14.70 -14.47 2.79
N CYS A 84 16.01 -14.46 3.03
CA CYS A 84 16.81 -13.25 2.86
C CYS A 84 17.00 -12.90 1.38
N SER A 85 16.69 -11.66 0.99
CA SER A 85 16.73 -11.22 -0.39
C SER A 85 17.23 -9.77 -0.54
N THR A 86 17.93 -9.52 -1.65
CA THR A 86 18.30 -8.17 -2.10
C THR A 86 17.18 -7.49 -2.89
N SER A 87 16.09 -8.20 -3.17
CA SER A 87 14.89 -7.62 -3.78
C SER A 87 14.25 -6.62 -2.81
N ILE A 88 13.91 -5.45 -3.35
CA ILE A 88 13.16 -4.41 -2.63
C ILE A 88 11.84 -5.00 -2.11
N GLY A 89 11.44 -4.66 -0.89
CA GLY A 89 10.24 -5.17 -0.26
C GLY A 89 9.97 -4.45 1.05
N SER A 90 9.05 -4.95 1.88
CA SER A 90 8.71 -4.32 3.16
C SER A 90 9.95 -4.17 4.07
N CYS A 91 10.90 -5.11 3.96
CA CYS A 91 12.12 -5.10 4.74
C CYS A 91 13.38 -4.54 4.05
N ASN A 92 13.34 -4.23 2.74
CA ASN A 92 14.53 -3.86 1.96
C ASN A 92 14.33 -2.49 1.28
N PRO A 93 15.34 -1.59 1.28
CA PRO A 93 16.65 -1.69 1.95
C PRO A 93 16.70 -1.23 3.40
N THR A 94 15.60 -0.81 3.98
CA THR A 94 15.58 -0.38 5.38
C THR A 94 14.26 -0.80 6.00
N GLY A 95 14.07 -2.10 6.17
CA GLY A 95 12.98 -2.73 6.90
C GLY A 95 12.84 -2.35 8.37
N GLY A 96 13.57 -1.34 8.81
CA GLY A 96 13.41 -0.68 10.10
C GLY A 96 13.53 0.84 9.99
N GLY A 97 13.58 1.41 8.78
CA GLY A 97 13.45 2.84 8.56
C GLY A 97 11.97 3.21 8.68
N GLY A 98 11.62 3.97 9.71
CA GLY A 98 10.24 4.37 9.97
C GLY A 98 9.60 5.01 8.73
N PHE A 99 8.29 4.82 8.59
CA PHE A 99 7.50 5.53 7.60
C PHE A 99 7.77 7.04 7.70
N GLU A 100 8.20 7.66 6.62
CA GLU A 100 8.49 9.09 6.60
C GLU A 100 7.18 9.88 6.58
N CYS A 101 6.84 10.48 7.71
CA CYS A 101 5.69 11.35 7.81
C CYS A 101 5.94 12.70 7.13
N ASN A 102 5.27 12.93 6.00
CA ASN A 102 5.34 14.23 5.29
C ASN A 102 4.26 15.22 5.74
N THR A 103 3.10 14.71 6.18
CA THR A 103 1.96 15.48 6.67
C THR A 103 1.28 14.74 7.82
N PRO A 104 0.61 15.43 8.76
CA PRO A 104 -0.18 14.76 9.80
C PRO A 104 -1.34 13.95 9.20
N GLY A 105 -1.68 12.81 9.83
CA GLY A 105 -2.79 11.96 9.40
C GLY A 105 -2.53 10.47 9.57
N VAL A 106 -3.50 9.67 9.14
CA VAL A 106 -3.39 8.20 9.07
C VAL A 106 -3.11 7.80 7.63
N PHE A 107 -2.07 6.98 7.43
CA PHE A 107 -1.60 6.56 6.11
C PHE A 107 -1.48 5.04 6.03
N PRO A 108 -1.89 4.43 4.90
CA PRO A 108 -1.58 3.03 4.65
C PRO A 108 -0.06 2.83 4.50
N ASP A 109 0.44 1.66 4.91
CA ASP A 109 1.79 1.26 4.54
C ASP A 109 1.83 0.87 3.05
N PRO A 110 2.73 1.44 2.23
CA PRO A 110 2.77 1.13 0.80
C PRO A 110 3.19 -0.29 0.47
N PHE A 111 3.87 -0.95 1.40
CA PHE A 111 4.52 -2.23 1.23
C PHE A 111 3.91 -3.33 2.12
N ASN A 112 2.91 -3.04 2.94
CA ASN A 112 2.24 -4.03 3.78
C ASN A 112 0.78 -3.62 4.03
N CYS A 113 -0.16 -4.31 3.38
CA CYS A 113 -1.59 -3.99 3.50
C CYS A 113 -2.19 -4.11 4.91
N ARG A 114 -1.50 -4.77 5.86
CA ARG A 114 -1.93 -4.84 7.27
C ARG A 114 -1.43 -3.68 8.11
N GLN A 115 -0.42 -2.97 7.63
CA GLN A 115 0.22 -1.92 8.39
C GLN A 115 -0.32 -0.56 7.97
N TYR A 116 -0.41 0.31 8.95
CA TYR A 116 -0.72 1.71 8.72
C TYR A 116 0.07 2.55 9.72
N HIS A 117 0.22 3.82 9.38
CA HIS A 117 1.06 4.76 10.11
C HIS A 117 0.25 5.95 10.56
N MET A 118 0.34 6.26 11.84
CA MET A 118 -0.22 7.47 12.43
C MET A 118 0.86 8.53 12.52
N CYS A 119 0.73 9.56 11.71
CA CYS A 119 1.65 10.69 11.66
C CYS A 119 1.13 11.86 12.48
N PHE A 120 1.95 12.33 13.42
CA PHE A 120 1.68 13.50 14.25
C PHE A 120 2.94 14.35 14.39
N LEU A 121 2.75 15.61 14.76
CA LEU A 121 3.85 16.53 15.03
C LEU A 121 4.27 16.42 16.49
N ASN A 122 5.54 16.13 16.72
CA ASN A 122 6.17 16.28 18.03
C ASN A 122 7.06 17.53 17.97
N GLY A 123 6.47 18.69 18.28
CA GLY A 123 7.08 19.99 18.01
C GLY A 123 7.18 20.23 16.50
N ASN A 124 8.41 20.44 15.99
CA ASN A 124 8.68 20.60 14.55
C ASN A 124 9.04 19.28 13.84
N ASN A 125 9.16 18.17 14.57
CA ASN A 125 9.56 16.88 14.00
C ASN A 125 8.30 16.02 13.76
N PRO A 126 8.03 15.61 12.52
CA PRO A 126 6.97 14.65 12.26
C PRO A 126 7.42 13.26 12.74
N VAL A 127 6.54 12.55 13.44
CA VAL A 127 6.80 11.22 14.00
C VAL A 127 5.72 10.27 13.52
N ALA A 128 6.13 9.06 13.12
CA ALA A 128 5.25 7.95 12.79
C ALA A 128 5.10 7.01 13.97
N ILE A 129 3.87 6.57 14.24
CA ILE A 129 3.60 5.34 14.99
C ILE A 129 3.10 4.30 14.01
N ASN A 130 3.77 3.15 13.98
CA ASN A 130 3.41 2.00 13.16
C ASN A 130 2.35 1.17 13.89
N MET A 131 1.32 0.75 13.16
CA MET A 131 0.21 -0.06 13.67
C MET A 131 0.03 -1.31 12.79
N ASP A 132 -0.37 -2.44 13.37
CA ASP A 132 -0.64 -3.71 12.68
C ASP A 132 -2.11 -4.11 12.87
N CYS A 133 -2.79 -4.42 11.78
CA CYS A 133 -4.19 -4.84 11.75
C CYS A 133 -4.43 -6.31 12.16
N GLY A 134 -3.40 -7.08 12.50
CA GLY A 134 -3.57 -8.49 12.85
C GLY A 134 -4.09 -9.29 11.65
N GLY A 135 -5.11 -10.13 11.87
CA GLY A 135 -5.73 -10.93 10.80
C GLY A 135 -6.56 -10.15 9.75
N ALA A 136 -6.50 -8.82 9.74
CA ALA A 136 -7.23 -7.96 8.80
C ALA A 136 -6.29 -7.03 8.01
N ALA A 137 -6.83 -6.38 6.99
CA ALA A 137 -6.15 -5.36 6.18
C ALA A 137 -6.67 -3.96 6.51
N PHE A 138 -5.78 -2.97 6.39
CA PHE A 138 -6.12 -1.57 6.57
C PHE A 138 -6.93 -1.06 5.38
N SER A 139 -8.03 -0.38 5.65
CA SER A 139 -8.87 0.31 4.68
C SER A 139 -8.48 1.79 4.58
N PRO A 140 -7.89 2.26 3.46
CA PRO A 140 -7.66 3.68 3.26
C PRO A 140 -8.95 4.49 3.26
N ALA A 141 -10.07 3.89 2.84
CA ALA A 141 -11.37 4.54 2.70
C ALA A 141 -11.99 4.89 4.05
N SER A 142 -12.00 3.95 5.00
CA SER A 142 -12.57 4.13 6.34
C SER A 142 -11.53 4.51 7.40
N GLY A 143 -10.23 4.27 7.15
CA GLY A 143 -9.16 4.57 8.09
C GLY A 143 -9.03 3.57 9.24
N ASP A 144 -9.50 2.33 9.05
CA ASP A 144 -9.53 1.27 10.06
C ASP A 144 -9.16 -0.12 9.49
N CYS A 145 -9.06 -1.12 10.37
CA CYS A 145 -8.72 -2.50 10.02
C CYS A 145 -9.96 -3.34 9.68
N SER A 146 -10.68 -2.98 8.63
CA SER A 146 -11.97 -3.58 8.25
C SER A 146 -11.93 -4.48 7.01
N LEU A 147 -10.86 -4.41 6.20
CA LEU A 147 -10.78 -5.17 4.95
C LEU A 147 -10.29 -6.61 5.19
N PRO A 148 -10.79 -7.60 4.44
CA PRO A 148 -10.27 -8.95 4.49
C PRO A 148 -8.93 -9.05 3.75
N LEU A 149 -8.11 -10.05 4.09
CA LEU A 149 -6.79 -10.27 3.48
C LEU A 149 -6.84 -10.68 1.99
N ASN A 150 -8.01 -11.04 1.48
CA ASN A 150 -8.24 -11.33 0.06
C ASN A 150 -8.77 -10.11 -0.72
N ASP A 151 -8.82 -8.93 -0.10
CA ASP A 151 -9.17 -7.69 -0.79
C ASP A 151 -8.04 -7.25 -1.75
N THR A 152 -8.41 -6.52 -2.79
CA THR A 152 -7.52 -5.87 -3.74
C THR A 152 -6.36 -5.09 -3.10
N VAL A 153 -6.54 -4.51 -1.91
CA VAL A 153 -5.48 -3.81 -1.17
C VAL A 153 -4.30 -4.71 -0.80
N CYS A 154 -4.55 -6.01 -0.60
CA CYS A 154 -3.53 -7.01 -0.29
C CYS A 154 -3.12 -7.86 -1.50
N LEU A 155 -3.92 -7.88 -2.57
CA LEU A 155 -3.67 -8.71 -3.75
C LEU A 155 -2.95 -7.96 -4.88
N THR A 156 -2.96 -6.63 -4.85
CA THR A 156 -2.43 -5.80 -5.95
C THR A 156 -1.62 -4.61 -5.45
N PRO A 157 -0.69 -4.08 -6.28
CA PRO A 157 0.03 -2.85 -5.99
C PRO A 157 -0.92 -1.66 -5.77
N GLN A 158 -0.72 -0.91 -4.68
CA GLN A 158 -1.49 0.30 -4.42
C GLN A 158 -0.85 1.58 -4.98
N PHE A 159 0.38 1.48 -5.51
CA PHE A 159 1.07 2.60 -6.13
C PHE A 159 1.95 2.13 -7.29
N ASN A 160 2.33 3.07 -8.16
CA ASN A 160 3.32 2.87 -9.21
C ASN A 160 4.27 4.08 -9.28
N CYS A 161 5.57 3.78 -9.27
CA CYS A 161 6.64 4.78 -9.38
C CYS A 161 7.61 4.45 -10.51
N SER A 162 7.29 4.86 -11.74
CA SER A 162 8.14 4.67 -12.92
C SER A 162 9.20 5.78 -13.11
N PHE A 163 8.93 6.99 -12.63
CA PHE A 163 9.87 8.12 -12.69
C PHE A 163 9.71 9.05 -11.48
N VAL A 164 10.74 9.86 -11.20
CA VAL A 164 10.73 10.83 -10.09
C VAL A 164 9.69 11.90 -10.34
N GLY A 165 8.93 12.24 -9.30
CA GLY A 165 7.86 13.24 -9.36
C GLY A 165 6.56 12.71 -9.96
N GLN A 166 6.50 11.45 -10.40
CA GLN A 166 5.23 10.80 -10.68
C GLN A 166 4.35 10.86 -9.42
N MET A 167 3.07 11.21 -9.59
CA MET A 167 2.15 11.37 -8.48
C MET A 167 0.75 10.93 -8.87
N ALA A 168 0.01 10.40 -7.90
CA ALA A 168 -1.38 10.02 -8.06
C ALA A 168 -2.08 10.00 -6.68
N ALA A 169 -3.41 10.06 -6.72
CA ALA A 169 -4.24 9.79 -5.55
C ALA A 169 -4.03 8.33 -5.08
N TRP A 170 -4.13 8.11 -3.78
CA TRP A 170 -4.06 6.77 -3.22
C TRP A 170 -5.36 6.01 -3.52
N PRO A 171 -5.30 4.75 -4.00
CA PRO A 171 -6.49 3.95 -4.24
C PRO A 171 -7.36 3.82 -2.99
N GLY A 172 -8.67 4.00 -3.15
CA GLY A 172 -9.63 3.95 -2.04
C GLY A 172 -9.69 5.21 -1.16
N ASN A 173 -8.74 6.15 -1.28
CA ASN A 173 -8.81 7.44 -0.59
C ASN A 173 -8.13 8.56 -1.38
N ASN A 174 -8.93 9.35 -2.10
CA ASN A 174 -8.44 10.46 -2.91
C ASN A 174 -7.97 11.69 -2.12
N ASN A 175 -8.14 11.75 -0.80
CA ASN A 175 -7.54 12.78 0.04
C ASN A 175 -6.08 12.46 0.37
N ILE A 176 -5.67 11.20 0.25
CA ILE A 176 -4.28 10.76 0.34
C ILE A 176 -3.72 10.70 -1.08
N TYR A 177 -2.46 11.11 -1.25
CA TYR A 177 -1.74 11.00 -2.51
C TYR A 177 -0.29 10.65 -2.26
N TYR A 178 0.39 10.16 -3.29
CA TYR A 178 1.81 9.88 -3.23
C TYR A 178 2.59 10.66 -4.29
N ILE A 179 3.85 10.97 -3.98
CA ILE A 179 4.84 11.50 -4.92
C ILE A 179 6.04 10.55 -4.92
N CYS A 180 6.46 10.09 -6.09
CA CYS A 180 7.60 9.20 -6.24
C CYS A 180 8.91 9.96 -6.07
N ALA A 181 9.62 9.68 -4.98
CA ALA A 181 10.92 10.26 -4.67
C ALA A 181 12.04 9.24 -4.93
N ALA A 182 13.20 9.72 -5.37
CA ALA A 182 14.39 8.88 -5.49
C ALA A 182 15.20 8.94 -4.19
N GLU A 183 15.60 7.78 -3.69
CA GLU A 183 16.49 7.63 -2.56
C GLU A 183 17.69 6.78 -2.97
N THR A 184 18.88 7.20 -2.55
CA THR A 184 20.10 6.44 -2.78
C THR A 184 20.36 5.58 -1.56
N VAL A 185 20.24 4.26 -1.72
CA VAL A 185 20.52 3.31 -0.64
C VAL A 185 21.65 2.40 -1.07
N GLN A 186 22.76 2.43 -0.32
CA GLN A 186 23.99 1.67 -0.61
C GLN A 186 24.49 1.83 -2.07
N GLY A 187 24.34 3.03 -2.65
CA GLY A 187 24.77 3.35 -4.01
C GLY A 187 23.74 3.02 -5.10
N ASN A 188 22.65 2.33 -4.77
CA ASN A 188 21.55 2.05 -5.69
C ASN A 188 20.47 3.14 -5.60
N ARG A 189 19.99 3.60 -6.76
CA ARG A 189 18.90 4.58 -6.85
C ARG A 189 17.55 3.86 -6.84
N LEU A 190 16.79 4.06 -5.78
CA LEU A 190 15.48 3.47 -5.54
C LEU A 190 14.37 4.53 -5.65
N LEU A 191 13.24 4.20 -6.28
CA LEU A 191 12.05 5.06 -6.27
C LEU A 191 11.05 4.57 -5.22
N ARG A 192 10.63 5.45 -4.32
CA ARG A 192 9.64 5.17 -3.27
C ARG A 192 8.48 6.19 -3.30
N PRO A 193 7.25 5.77 -2.98
CA PRO A 193 6.15 6.68 -2.79
C PRO A 193 6.29 7.40 -1.44
N ARG A 194 6.34 8.72 -1.46
CA ARG A 194 6.15 9.55 -0.26
C ARG A 194 4.68 9.94 -0.19
N LEU A 195 4.03 9.60 0.91
CA LEU A 195 2.60 9.83 1.08
C LEU A 195 2.35 11.17 1.76
N TYR A 196 1.30 11.83 1.29
CA TYR A 196 0.84 13.14 1.72
C TYR A 196 -0.69 13.12 1.83
N ARG A 197 -1.22 14.06 2.60
CA ARG A 197 -2.66 14.28 2.72
C ARG A 197 -3.01 15.70 2.29
N CYS A 198 -4.04 15.83 1.46
CA CYS A 198 -4.61 17.14 1.18
C CYS A 198 -5.25 17.72 2.46
N PRO A 199 -5.34 19.06 2.58
CA PRO A 199 -6.10 19.71 3.64
C PRO A 199 -7.52 19.14 3.81
N ALA A 200 -8.12 19.39 4.97
CA ALA A 200 -9.48 18.95 5.24
C ALA A 200 -10.45 19.36 4.11
N ASN A 201 -11.37 18.45 3.77
CA ASN A 201 -12.39 18.61 2.72
C ASN A 201 -11.85 18.77 1.29
N GLN A 202 -10.58 18.43 1.05
CA GLN A 202 -9.97 18.43 -0.27
C GLN A 202 -9.66 17.02 -0.76
N MET A 203 -9.48 16.89 -2.07
CA MET A 203 -9.05 15.67 -2.74
C MET A 203 -7.97 16.00 -3.76
N PHE A 204 -7.08 15.04 -3.99
CA PHE A 204 -6.00 15.16 -4.95
C PHE A 204 -6.49 14.77 -6.36
N VAL A 205 -6.38 15.71 -7.29
CA VAL A 205 -6.73 15.53 -8.70
C VAL A 205 -5.62 16.15 -9.54
N GLU A 206 -4.99 15.35 -10.40
CA GLU A 206 -4.02 15.82 -11.41
C GLU A 206 -2.94 16.80 -10.89
N GLY A 207 -2.39 16.55 -9.70
CA GLY A 207 -1.35 17.41 -9.11
C GLY A 207 -1.86 18.54 -8.22
N GLN A 208 -3.17 18.62 -7.98
CA GLN A 208 -3.79 19.68 -7.19
C GLN A 208 -4.66 19.11 -6.07
N CYS A 209 -4.59 19.71 -4.88
CA CYS A 209 -5.61 19.52 -3.85
C CYS A 209 -6.77 20.48 -4.13
N VAL A 210 -7.87 19.95 -4.62
CA VAL A 210 -9.10 20.71 -4.95
C VAL A 210 -10.14 20.48 -3.87
N GLN A 211 -11.05 21.44 -3.68
CA GLN A 211 -12.24 21.19 -2.86
C GLN A 211 -13.02 20.02 -3.46
N ARG A 212 -13.69 19.23 -2.62
CA ARG A 212 -14.65 18.23 -3.10
C ARG A 212 -15.84 18.94 -3.76
N ASP A 213 -15.74 19.19 -5.06
CA ASP A 213 -16.89 19.59 -5.87
C ASP A 213 -17.57 18.32 -6.41
N TRP A 214 -18.55 17.84 -5.65
CA TRP A 214 -19.39 16.68 -5.98
C TRP A 214 -20.09 16.82 -7.34
N SER A 215 -20.18 18.02 -7.88
CA SER A 215 -20.91 18.34 -9.11
C SER A 215 -20.15 17.98 -10.39
N ASN A 216 -18.81 17.81 -10.32
CA ASN A 216 -17.94 17.69 -11.50
C ASN A 216 -16.88 16.58 -11.38
N MET A 217 -17.20 15.50 -10.67
CA MET A 217 -16.23 14.44 -10.41
C MET A 217 -15.95 13.55 -11.63
N PRO A 218 -14.68 13.26 -11.97
CA PRO A 218 -14.34 12.33 -13.05
C PRO A 218 -14.90 10.92 -12.77
N PRO A 219 -15.40 10.20 -13.80
CA PRO A 219 -15.87 8.83 -13.65
C PRO A 219 -14.78 7.92 -13.06
N GLY A 220 -15.11 7.15 -12.01
CA GLY A 220 -14.19 6.20 -11.39
C GLY A 220 -13.51 6.67 -10.10
N THR A 221 -13.88 7.83 -9.56
CA THR A 221 -13.28 8.30 -8.30
C THR A 221 -14.02 7.72 -7.08
N ILE A 222 -13.30 6.98 -6.23
CA ILE A 222 -13.83 6.41 -4.98
C ILE A 222 -13.81 7.50 -3.90
N VAL A 223 -14.99 7.97 -3.49
CA VAL A 223 -15.17 9.00 -2.45
C VAL A 223 -15.72 8.35 -1.19
N PRO A 224 -15.03 8.45 -0.04
CA PRO A 224 -15.63 8.11 1.24
C PRO A 224 -16.88 8.97 1.48
N TYR A 225 -18.02 8.33 1.74
CA TYR A 225 -19.28 9.02 1.99
C TYR A 225 -19.23 9.78 3.32
N GLU A 226 -19.51 11.09 3.28
CA GLU A 226 -19.58 11.92 4.49
C GLU A 226 -21.03 12.00 4.99
N CYS A 227 -21.25 11.53 6.22
CA CYS A 227 -22.54 11.62 6.87
C CYS A 227 -22.88 13.06 7.25
N VAL A 228 -23.94 13.60 6.65
CA VAL A 228 -24.47 14.93 7.02
C VAL A 228 -25.26 14.88 8.33
N ARG A 229 -25.89 13.73 8.61
CA ARG A 229 -26.61 13.43 9.86
C ARG A 229 -26.64 11.92 10.10
N PRO A 230 -26.96 11.46 11.32
CA PRO A 230 -27.25 10.05 11.57
C PRO A 230 -28.45 9.59 10.74
N GLY A 231 -28.40 8.38 10.20
CA GLY A 231 -29.45 7.83 9.34
C GLY A 231 -28.95 6.91 8.24
N LEU A 232 -29.86 6.54 7.33
CA LEU A 232 -29.55 5.73 6.15
C LEU A 232 -29.64 6.59 4.89
N PHE A 233 -28.73 6.37 3.95
CA PHE A 233 -28.63 7.14 2.71
C PHE A 233 -28.27 6.23 1.55
N ALA A 234 -28.83 6.43 0.35
CA ALA A 234 -28.45 5.59 -0.78
C ALA A 234 -27.01 5.85 -1.21
N ASP A 235 -26.36 4.83 -1.76
CA ASP A 235 -25.12 5.02 -2.50
C ASP A 235 -25.46 5.64 -3.89
N PRO A 236 -24.94 6.85 -4.20
CA PRO A 236 -25.19 7.51 -5.48
C PRO A 236 -24.57 6.80 -6.68
N ALA A 237 -23.58 5.93 -6.48
CA ALA A 237 -22.93 5.14 -7.52
C ALA A 237 -23.57 3.76 -7.71
N HIS A 238 -24.12 3.17 -6.64
CA HIS A 238 -24.73 1.84 -6.69
C HIS A 238 -26.03 1.76 -5.88
N CYS A 239 -27.16 1.78 -6.57
CA CYS A 239 -28.52 1.57 -6.04
C CYS A 239 -28.75 0.33 -5.13
N ARG A 240 -27.90 -0.71 -5.20
CA ARG A 240 -27.98 -1.86 -4.28
C ARG A 240 -27.27 -1.63 -2.95
N TYR A 241 -26.55 -0.52 -2.82
CA TYR A 241 -25.79 -0.18 -1.64
C TYR A 241 -26.36 1.08 -0.99
N TYR A 242 -26.08 1.21 0.30
CA TYR A 242 -26.48 2.35 1.10
C TYR A 242 -25.45 2.58 2.21
N TYR A 243 -25.43 3.79 2.74
CA TYR A 243 -24.61 4.18 3.86
C TYR A 243 -25.45 4.24 5.13
N SER A 244 -24.96 3.60 6.19
CA SER A 244 -25.48 3.76 7.54
C SER A 244 -24.58 4.70 8.32
N CYS A 245 -25.12 5.85 8.70
CA CYS A 245 -24.45 6.87 9.47
C CYS A 245 -24.83 6.77 10.94
N ASN A 246 -23.85 6.52 11.80
CA ASN A 246 -24.06 6.46 13.25
C ASN A 246 -24.16 7.87 13.88
N ALA A 247 -24.30 7.92 15.21
CA ALA A 247 -24.40 9.17 15.96
C ALA A 247 -23.12 10.03 15.89
N GLU A 248 -21.94 9.41 15.69
CA GLU A 248 -20.67 10.08 15.50
C GLU A 248 -20.38 10.47 14.03
N LEU A 249 -21.37 10.37 13.13
CA LEU A 249 -21.24 10.65 11.69
C LEU A 249 -20.24 9.73 10.97
N VAL A 250 -20.01 8.54 11.50
CA VAL A 250 -19.21 7.50 10.83
C VAL A 250 -20.12 6.73 9.87
N ALA A 251 -19.74 6.70 8.59
CA ALA A 251 -20.45 5.99 7.54
C ALA A 251 -20.00 4.54 7.45
N THR A 252 -20.95 3.60 7.46
CA THR A 252 -20.72 2.20 7.09
C THR A 252 -21.38 1.93 5.74
N HIS A 253 -20.61 1.42 4.78
CA HIS A 253 -21.13 1.04 3.46
C HIS A 253 -21.73 -0.36 3.52
N LEU A 254 -23.00 -0.50 3.19
CA LEU A 254 -23.78 -1.73 3.34
C LEU A 254 -24.47 -2.09 2.03
N GLN A 255 -24.55 -3.39 1.76
CA GLN A 255 -25.23 -3.91 0.59
C GLN A 255 -26.61 -4.46 0.98
N CYS A 256 -27.62 -4.18 0.16
CA CYS A 256 -28.92 -4.81 0.27
C CYS A 256 -28.88 -6.32 -0.07
N PRO A 257 -29.79 -7.14 0.52
CA PRO A 257 -29.92 -8.55 0.16
C PRO A 257 -30.14 -8.79 -1.34
N GLU A 258 -29.76 -9.97 -1.83
CA GLU A 258 -29.92 -10.33 -3.24
C GLU A 258 -31.38 -10.18 -3.72
N GLY A 259 -31.56 -9.59 -4.91
CA GLY A 259 -32.88 -9.28 -5.49
C GLY A 259 -33.58 -8.05 -4.90
N THR A 260 -32.88 -7.22 -4.12
CA THR A 260 -33.40 -5.97 -3.55
C THR A 260 -32.48 -4.78 -3.83
N PHE A 261 -33.04 -3.57 -3.74
CA PHE A 261 -32.30 -2.30 -3.87
C PHE A 261 -32.72 -1.33 -2.76
N PHE A 262 -31.88 -0.36 -2.43
CA PHE A 262 -32.16 0.59 -1.36
C PHE A 262 -33.13 1.68 -1.83
N ASN A 263 -34.23 1.87 -1.11
CA ASN A 263 -35.22 2.90 -1.40
C ASN A 263 -35.14 4.02 -0.36
N GLU A 264 -34.79 5.23 -0.81
CA GLU A 264 -34.63 6.41 0.04
C GLU A 264 -35.92 6.88 0.71
N ASN A 265 -37.08 6.63 0.09
CA ASN A 265 -38.37 7.06 0.64
C ASN A 265 -38.80 6.18 1.82
N THR A 266 -38.47 4.89 1.77
CA THR A 266 -38.79 3.93 2.83
C THR A 266 -37.61 3.67 3.76
N LEU A 267 -36.43 4.18 3.42
CA LEU A 267 -35.15 3.94 4.10
C LEU A 267 -34.88 2.45 4.32
N SER A 268 -35.16 1.63 3.30
CA SER A 268 -35.10 0.18 3.41
C SER A 268 -34.80 -0.50 2.07
N CYS A 269 -34.27 -1.72 2.13
CA CYS A 269 -34.09 -2.57 0.96
C CYS A 269 -35.44 -3.16 0.54
N VAL A 270 -35.86 -2.86 -0.70
CA VAL A 270 -37.14 -3.32 -1.25
C VAL A 270 -36.90 -4.26 -2.43
N LEU A 271 -37.81 -5.22 -2.63
CA LEU A 271 -37.76 -6.14 -3.76
C LEU A 271 -37.82 -5.39 -5.08
N GLY A 272 -36.88 -5.68 -5.97
CA GLY A 272 -36.82 -5.08 -7.28
C GLY A 272 -35.45 -5.19 -7.91
N VAL A 273 -35.40 -4.78 -9.17
CA VAL A 273 -34.16 -4.62 -9.90
C VAL A 273 -33.82 -3.14 -9.94
N CYS A 274 -32.56 -2.88 -9.69
CA CYS A 274 -31.91 -1.71 -10.25
C CYS A 274 -31.55 -2.01 -11.71
#